data_AF-A0A9X1PTI8-F1
#
_entry.id   AF-A0A9X1PTI8-F1
#
_cell.length_a   1.000
_cell.length_b   1.000
_cell.length_c   1.000
_cell.angle_alpha   90.00
_cell.angle_beta   90.00
_cell.angle_gamma   90.00
#
_symmetry.space_group_name_H-M   'P 1'
#
loop_
_entity.id
_entity.type
_entity.pdbx_description
1 polymer ?
#
loop_
_entity_poly.entity_id
_entity_poly.type
_entity_poly.pdbx_seq_one_letter_code
_entity_poly.pdbx_strand_id
1 'polypeptide(L)'
;MEYRRAAIPALIGGVLLTLLLWWAGASTQALHLPGTADALGGRIAAEFERWLTPWSYDPPASVRFGAGASGEIGEPAGADGTRYLELYATALQIRFAAVFAFFVPGALLLLRRLPPVPGRLLAALLAVWGWGLVAGTLAVTVSAPWLIAAQGHGSYRFLPQLASVISSGRQILVLTALVAAAATVLAARVTAKGAGPAPQEVVPARAARLAATAGTAMIALSLVVLSYQSVAAALQTAFTGSGLFAEPGDLLRQWLLLGAWAGPTGASLGDWLLYRVVDVLLLAMVWWALRRLPALLTRATVPAMAVCAVCVTVLGLLATQLLRVVLDGSSLRWDLLYLSGGLGGGVPAALIWGLVAGTAATVTLRLAVGHAETTGAGAGPDSDADATVSVQDPARS
;
A
#
# COMPACT_ATOMS: atom_id res chain seq x y z
N MET A 1 -6.42 18.39 14.91
CA MET A 1 -5.02 18.51 15.37
C MET A 1 -4.35 19.63 14.58
N GLU A 2 -3.71 20.58 15.25
CA GLU A 2 -2.93 21.65 14.60
C GLU A 2 -1.78 21.06 13.78
N TYR A 3 -1.41 21.72 12.67
CA TYR A 3 -0.40 21.24 11.73
C TYR A 3 0.93 20.92 12.43
N ARG A 4 1.37 21.82 13.34
CA ARG A 4 2.61 21.68 14.10
C ARG A 4 2.65 20.42 14.98
N ARG A 5 1.51 20.04 15.58
CA ARG A 5 1.43 18.85 16.45
C ARG A 5 1.46 17.54 15.68
N ALA A 6 1.01 17.54 14.41
CA ALA A 6 1.09 16.36 13.54
C ALA A 6 2.42 16.27 12.76
N ALA A 7 3.09 17.40 12.52
CA ALA A 7 4.34 17.44 11.78
C ALA A 7 5.52 16.80 12.53
N ILE A 8 5.67 17.09 13.84
CA ILE A 8 6.78 16.54 14.63
C ILE A 8 6.76 15.00 14.67
N PRO A 9 5.63 14.33 14.98
CA PRO A 9 5.57 12.88 14.94
C PRO A 9 5.81 12.28 13.55
N ALA A 10 5.28 12.93 12.48
CA ALA A 10 5.48 12.47 11.12
C ALA A 10 6.97 12.53 10.70
N LEU A 11 7.68 13.58 11.12
CA LEU A 11 9.13 13.71 10.90
C LEU A 11 9.91 12.64 11.67
N ILE A 12 9.58 12.41 12.95
CA ILE A 12 10.21 11.35 13.76
C ILE A 12 10.05 9.99 13.06
N GLY A 13 8.84 9.67 12.63
CA GLY A 13 8.56 8.45 11.88
C GLY A 13 9.32 8.33 10.58
N GLY A 14 9.37 9.41 9.79
CA GLY A 14 10.09 9.46 8.52
C GLY A 14 11.59 9.25 8.71
N VAL A 15 12.20 9.97 9.66
CA VAL A 15 13.62 9.80 9.99
C VAL A 15 13.89 8.38 10.47
N LEU A 16 13.07 7.85 11.37
CA LEU A 16 13.24 6.50 11.91
C LEU A 16 13.12 5.44 10.82
N LEU A 17 12.12 5.54 9.93
CA LEU A 17 11.95 4.60 8.81
C LEU A 17 13.17 4.63 7.89
N THR A 18 13.62 5.82 7.50
CA THR A 18 14.78 5.98 6.63
C THR A 18 16.05 5.45 7.30
N LEU A 19 16.28 5.74 8.58
CA LEU A 19 17.44 5.25 9.33
C LEU A 19 17.42 3.73 9.51
N LEU A 20 16.26 3.14 9.79
CA LEU A 20 16.14 1.68 9.94
C LEU A 20 16.42 0.98 8.62
N LEU A 21 15.93 1.50 7.50
CA LEU A 21 16.20 0.95 6.17
C LEU A 21 17.66 1.16 5.76
N TRP A 22 18.23 2.31 6.11
CA TRP A 22 19.65 2.60 5.88
C TRP A 22 20.54 1.65 6.68
N TRP A 23 20.24 1.45 7.96
CA TRP A 23 20.94 0.53 8.84
C TRP A 23 20.80 -0.92 8.38
N ALA A 24 19.60 -1.32 7.96
CA ALA A 24 19.33 -2.62 7.35
C ALA A 24 20.21 -2.83 6.11
N GLY A 25 20.26 -1.85 5.21
CA GLY A 25 21.12 -1.88 4.03
C GLY A 25 22.61 -2.01 4.36
N ALA A 26 23.10 -1.25 5.35
CA ALA A 26 24.49 -1.34 5.78
C ALA A 26 24.85 -2.68 6.43
N SER A 27 23.86 -3.40 6.99
CA SER A 27 24.07 -4.68 7.67
C SER A 27 24.40 -5.84 6.73
N THR A 28 24.30 -5.68 5.40
CA THR A 28 24.74 -6.72 4.44
C THR A 28 26.22 -7.05 4.58
N GLN A 29 27.06 -6.04 4.84
CA GLN A 29 28.49 -6.21 5.01
C GLN A 29 28.82 -7.08 6.23
N ALA A 30 28.02 -6.95 7.30
CA ALA A 30 28.19 -7.77 8.51
C ALA A 30 27.87 -9.26 8.26
N LEU A 31 26.97 -9.56 7.31
CA LEU A 31 26.65 -10.94 6.92
C LEU A 31 27.82 -11.63 6.18
N HIS A 32 28.73 -10.85 5.59
CA HIS A 32 29.89 -11.36 4.85
C HIS A 32 31.13 -11.58 5.74
N LEU A 33 31.06 -11.23 7.03
CA LEU A 33 32.17 -11.43 7.95
C LEU A 33 32.43 -12.93 8.19
N PRO A 34 33.71 -13.34 8.37
CA PRO A 34 34.04 -14.72 8.72
C PRO A 34 33.36 -15.14 10.02
N GLY A 35 32.66 -16.27 10.02
CA GLY A 35 31.95 -16.81 11.19
C GLY A 35 30.46 -16.44 11.30
N THR A 36 29.95 -15.49 10.52
CA THR A 36 28.52 -15.13 10.56
C THR A 36 27.65 -16.25 9.99
N ALA A 37 28.10 -16.91 8.92
CA ALA A 37 27.45 -18.09 8.35
C ALA A 37 27.53 -19.32 9.28
N ASP A 38 28.57 -19.41 10.11
CA ASP A 38 28.72 -20.49 11.10
C ASP A 38 27.82 -20.27 12.32
N ALA A 39 27.63 -19.01 12.74
CA ALA A 39 26.78 -18.65 13.88
C ALA A 39 25.28 -18.64 13.57
N LEU A 40 24.88 -18.09 12.41
CA LEU A 40 23.48 -18.02 11.97
C LEU A 40 23.05 -19.24 11.16
N GLY A 41 24.00 -19.98 10.58
CA GLY A 41 23.76 -20.97 9.55
C GLY A 41 23.72 -20.33 8.15
N GLY A 42 24.47 -20.89 7.20
CA GLY A 42 24.65 -20.30 5.85
C GLY A 42 23.34 -20.03 5.08
N ARG A 43 22.30 -20.83 5.29
CA ARG A 43 20.99 -20.61 4.65
C ARG A 43 20.23 -19.41 5.22
N ILE A 44 20.33 -19.17 6.54
CA ILE A 44 19.69 -18.02 7.19
C ILE A 44 20.43 -16.73 6.79
N ALA A 45 21.76 -16.78 6.74
CA ALA A 45 22.57 -15.67 6.25
C ALA A 45 22.20 -15.27 4.80
N ALA A 46 22.06 -16.25 3.90
CA ALA A 46 21.66 -16.00 2.51
C ALA A 46 20.24 -15.41 2.37
N GLU A 47 19.30 -15.79 3.24
CA GLU A 47 17.94 -15.24 3.21
C GLU A 47 17.89 -13.82 3.81
N PHE A 48 18.61 -13.54 4.89
CA PHE A 48 18.79 -12.18 5.38
C PHE A 48 19.46 -11.30 4.32
N GLU A 49 20.51 -11.80 3.67
CA GLU A 49 21.15 -11.10 2.57
C GLU A 49 20.12 -10.75 1.50
N ARG A 50 19.29 -11.70 1.06
CA ARG A 50 18.20 -11.47 0.10
C ARG A 50 17.22 -10.38 0.54
N TRP A 51 16.88 -10.28 1.83
CA TRP A 51 15.98 -9.23 2.34
C TRP A 51 16.61 -7.85 2.38
N LEU A 52 17.91 -7.81 2.69
CA LEU A 52 18.69 -6.59 2.87
C LEU A 52 19.24 -6.05 1.54
N THR A 53 19.52 -6.91 0.56
CA THR A 53 20.13 -6.55 -0.75
C THR A 53 19.40 -5.40 -1.44
N PRO A 54 18.05 -5.32 -1.43
CA PRO A 54 17.35 -4.21 -2.07
C PRO A 54 17.57 -2.86 -1.38
N TRP A 55 18.11 -2.84 -0.16
CA TRP A 55 18.43 -1.62 0.58
C TRP A 55 19.93 -1.43 0.76
N SER A 56 20.76 -2.37 0.32
CA SER A 56 22.21 -2.36 0.52
C SER A 56 22.90 -1.33 -0.34
N TYR A 57 23.96 -0.72 0.19
CA TYR A 57 24.88 0.11 -0.58
C TYR A 57 25.87 -0.70 -1.41
N ASP A 58 26.01 -1.99 -1.11
CA ASP A 58 26.87 -2.89 -1.87
C ASP A 58 26.22 -3.21 -3.22
N PRO A 59 26.83 -2.79 -4.34
CA PRO A 59 26.31 -3.09 -5.66
C PRO A 59 26.38 -4.61 -5.93
N PRO A 60 25.42 -5.19 -6.67
CA PRO A 60 25.50 -6.58 -7.10
C PRO A 60 26.69 -6.78 -8.05
N ALA A 61 27.18 -8.02 -8.16
CA ALA A 61 28.33 -8.36 -9.00
C ALA A 61 28.16 -7.90 -10.46
N SER A 62 26.95 -7.99 -11.00
CA SER A 62 26.61 -7.51 -12.36
C SER A 62 26.83 -6.01 -12.57
N VAL A 63 26.73 -5.20 -11.51
CA VAL A 63 27.00 -3.75 -11.54
C VAL A 63 28.48 -3.47 -11.27
N ARG A 64 29.13 -4.25 -10.38
CA ARG A 64 30.57 -4.10 -10.08
C ARG A 64 31.46 -4.40 -11.27
N PHE A 65 31.13 -5.43 -12.04
CA PHE A 65 31.91 -5.87 -13.19
C PHE A 65 31.40 -5.29 -14.52
N GLY A 66 30.28 -4.57 -14.49
CA GLY A 66 29.57 -4.11 -15.68
C GLY A 66 28.91 -5.26 -16.46
N ALA A 67 27.77 -4.99 -17.11
CA ALA A 67 27.09 -5.97 -17.95
C ALA A 67 27.93 -6.44 -19.16
N GLY A 68 29.08 -5.82 -19.42
CA GLY A 68 30.02 -6.11 -20.49
C GLY A 68 31.07 -7.19 -20.20
N ALA A 69 31.09 -7.83 -19.02
CA ALA A 69 32.09 -8.89 -18.72
C ALA A 69 32.00 -10.15 -19.62
N SER A 70 31.00 -10.22 -20.51
CA SER A 70 30.90 -11.24 -21.57
C SER A 70 31.28 -10.73 -22.97
N GLY A 71 31.82 -9.51 -23.09
CA GLY A 71 32.31 -8.93 -24.35
C GLY A 71 33.82 -8.72 -24.29
N GLU A 72 34.53 -9.53 -25.06
CA GLU A 72 35.89 -9.31 -25.60
C GLU A 72 37.01 -8.88 -24.64
N ILE A 73 38.00 -9.78 -24.50
CA ILE A 73 39.28 -9.52 -23.82
C ILE A 73 40.00 -8.39 -24.56
N GLY A 74 39.96 -7.15 -24.03
CA GLY A 74 40.80 -6.07 -24.58
C GLY A 74 40.44 -4.62 -24.26
N GLU A 75 39.21 -4.30 -23.86
CA GLU A 75 38.84 -2.91 -23.54
C GLU A 75 39.10 -2.53 -22.07
N PRO A 76 39.44 -1.27 -21.77
CA PRO A 76 39.70 -0.83 -20.41
C PRO A 76 38.39 -0.84 -19.61
N ALA A 77 38.11 -1.98 -18.96
CA ALA A 77 36.96 -2.25 -18.09
C ALA A 77 36.80 -1.29 -16.89
N GLY A 78 37.63 -0.24 -16.78
CA GLY A 78 37.66 0.70 -15.66
C GLY A 78 36.77 1.95 -15.80
N ALA A 79 36.45 2.41 -17.01
CA ALA A 79 35.73 3.69 -17.21
C ALA A 79 34.20 3.56 -17.21
N ASP A 80 33.65 2.46 -17.72
CA ASP A 80 32.20 2.24 -17.73
C ASP A 80 31.69 1.66 -16.41
N GLY A 81 32.50 0.85 -15.72
CA GLY A 81 32.16 0.32 -14.39
C GLY A 81 31.92 1.41 -13.35
N THR A 82 32.71 2.48 -13.34
CA THR A 82 32.53 3.62 -12.43
C THR A 82 31.21 4.36 -12.70
N ARG A 83 30.82 4.53 -13.96
CA ARG A 83 29.54 5.15 -14.32
C ARG A 83 28.33 4.32 -13.88
N TYR A 84 28.39 2.98 -14.02
CA TYR A 84 27.33 2.10 -13.50
C TYR A 84 27.23 2.11 -11.98
N LEU A 85 28.37 2.21 -11.27
CA LEU A 85 28.42 2.36 -9.83
C LEU A 85 27.83 3.70 -9.36
N GLU A 86 28.12 4.80 -10.05
CA GLU A 86 27.53 6.12 -9.78
C GLU A 86 26.00 6.12 -9.98
N LEU A 87 25.51 5.46 -11.03
CA LEU A 87 24.07 5.27 -11.26
C LEU A 87 23.41 4.47 -10.14
N TYR A 88 24.05 3.40 -9.68
CA TYR A 88 23.58 2.60 -8.55
C TYR A 88 23.53 3.41 -7.25
N ALA A 89 24.59 4.17 -6.95
CA ALA A 89 24.64 5.05 -5.79
C ALA A 89 23.54 6.12 -5.84
N THR A 90 23.34 6.73 -7.02
CA THR A 90 22.27 7.70 -7.26
C THR A 90 20.89 7.08 -7.04
N ALA A 91 20.66 5.86 -7.53
CA ALA A 91 19.40 5.15 -7.34
C ALA A 91 19.07 4.96 -5.84
N LEU A 92 20.06 4.58 -5.04
CA LEU A 92 19.89 4.41 -3.59
C LEU A 92 19.65 5.75 -2.88
N GLN A 93 20.37 6.81 -3.24
CA GLN A 93 20.12 8.16 -2.70
C GLN A 93 18.67 8.60 -2.97
N ILE A 94 18.21 8.43 -4.22
CA ILE A 94 16.83 8.71 -4.61
C ILE A 94 15.85 7.86 -3.80
N ARG A 95 16.13 6.56 -3.62
CA ARG A 95 15.28 5.64 -2.85
C ARG A 95 15.10 6.11 -1.41
N PHE A 96 16.18 6.39 -0.68
CA PHE A 96 16.10 6.81 0.72
C PHE A 96 15.44 8.19 0.87
N ALA A 97 15.74 9.14 -0.03
CA ALA A 97 15.08 10.44 -0.06
C ALA A 97 13.58 10.31 -0.36
N ALA A 98 13.21 9.45 -1.31
CA ALA A 98 11.82 9.21 -1.68
C ALA A 98 11.02 8.55 -0.55
N VAL A 99 11.61 7.60 0.19
CA VAL A 99 10.93 7.01 1.38
C VAL A 99 10.52 8.12 2.34
N PHE A 100 11.45 9.02 2.68
CA PHE A 100 11.17 10.14 3.56
C PHE A 100 10.11 11.09 2.97
N ALA A 101 10.29 11.48 1.70
CA ALA A 101 9.42 12.42 1.01
C ALA A 101 7.99 11.90 0.81
N PHE A 102 7.77 10.58 0.69
CA PHE A 102 6.43 9.99 0.62
C PHE A 102 5.84 9.69 2.00
N PHE A 103 6.66 9.21 2.94
CA PHE A 103 6.18 8.84 4.28
C PHE A 103 5.64 10.06 5.04
N VAL A 104 6.45 11.13 5.13
CA VAL A 104 6.12 12.32 5.94
C VAL A 104 4.78 12.96 5.58
N PRO A 105 4.48 13.31 4.31
CA PRO A 105 3.22 13.97 3.97
C PRO A 105 2.01 13.06 4.19
N GLY A 106 2.10 11.75 3.91
CA GLY A 106 0.98 10.85 4.14
C GLY A 106 0.77 10.53 5.62
N ALA A 107 1.84 10.37 6.41
CA ALA A 107 1.74 10.26 7.86
C ALA A 107 1.13 11.54 8.47
N LEU A 108 1.53 12.72 8.00
CA LEU A 108 0.96 13.99 8.41
C LEU A 108 -0.54 14.07 8.07
N LEU A 109 -0.93 13.66 6.85
CA LEU A 109 -2.33 13.62 6.43
C LEU A 109 -3.13 12.66 7.32
N LEU A 110 -2.61 11.46 7.57
CA LEU A 110 -3.24 10.45 8.41
C LEU A 110 -3.40 10.93 9.85
N LEU A 111 -2.35 11.44 10.49
CA LEU A 111 -2.41 11.93 11.88
C LEU A 111 -3.37 13.12 12.05
N ARG A 112 -3.48 13.99 11.04
CA ARG A 112 -4.44 15.10 11.08
C ARG A 112 -5.89 14.63 10.99
N ARG A 113 -6.13 13.54 10.24
CA ARG A 113 -7.50 13.03 9.97
C ARG A 113 -7.93 11.93 10.94
N LEU A 114 -6.98 11.18 11.49
CA LEU A 114 -7.13 10.10 12.47
C LEU A 114 -6.21 10.39 13.69
N PRO A 115 -6.55 11.39 14.53
CA PRO A 115 -5.74 11.69 15.70
C PRO A 115 -5.73 10.48 16.67
N PRO A 116 -4.58 10.11 17.26
CA PRO A 116 -4.42 8.93 18.09
C PRO A 116 -4.95 9.14 19.51
N VAL A 117 -6.27 9.26 19.62
CA VAL A 117 -7.06 9.40 20.85
C VAL A 117 -7.51 8.00 21.33
N PRO A 118 -7.81 7.76 22.63
CA PRO A 118 -8.36 6.48 23.09
C PRO A 118 -9.52 6.00 22.21
N GLY A 119 -9.45 4.76 21.72
CA GLY A 119 -10.41 4.18 20.76
C GLY A 119 -10.04 4.30 19.27
N ARG A 120 -9.12 5.21 18.89
CA ARG A 120 -8.62 5.37 17.51
C ARG A 120 -7.16 5.04 17.32
N LEU A 121 -6.45 4.74 18.41
CA LEU A 121 -5.01 4.48 18.40
C LEU A 121 -4.62 3.31 17.49
N LEU A 122 -5.35 2.20 17.55
CA LEU A 122 -5.08 1.04 16.69
C LEU A 122 -5.32 1.38 15.21
N ALA A 123 -6.41 2.09 14.90
CA ALA A 123 -6.70 2.51 13.54
C ALA A 123 -5.63 3.46 12.98
N ALA A 124 -5.14 4.40 13.80
CA ALA A 124 -4.04 5.29 13.43
C ALA A 124 -2.73 4.51 13.21
N LEU A 125 -2.40 3.56 14.11
CA LEU A 125 -1.22 2.71 13.97
C LEU A 125 -1.25 1.89 12.68
N LEU A 126 -2.36 1.21 12.44
CA LEU A 126 -2.56 0.40 11.24
C LEU A 126 -2.51 1.26 9.98
N ALA A 127 -3.17 2.43 9.96
CA ALA A 127 -3.13 3.32 8.81
C ALA A 127 -1.70 3.83 8.52
N VAL A 128 -0.97 4.28 9.55
CA VAL A 128 0.42 4.76 9.37
C VAL A 128 1.35 3.60 8.96
N TRP A 129 1.13 2.40 9.49
CA TRP A 129 1.90 1.21 9.10
C TRP A 129 1.65 0.84 7.63
N GLY A 130 0.39 0.76 7.22
CA GLY A 130 0.02 0.54 5.82
C GLY A 130 0.61 1.60 4.90
N TRP A 131 0.60 2.87 5.31
CA TRP A 131 1.23 3.95 4.55
C TRP A 131 2.75 3.83 4.47
N GLY A 132 3.42 3.32 5.51
CA GLY A 132 4.86 3.06 5.46
C GLY A 132 5.25 2.06 4.37
N LEU A 133 4.42 1.02 4.18
CA LEU A 133 4.58 0.07 3.08
C LEU A 133 4.39 0.74 1.72
N VAL A 134 3.35 1.57 1.59
CA VAL A 134 3.09 2.34 0.37
C VAL A 134 4.29 3.23 0.03
N ALA A 135 4.77 4.02 0.99
CA ALA A 135 5.91 4.92 0.81
C ALA A 135 7.17 4.16 0.37
N GLY A 136 7.45 3.01 0.97
CA GLY A 136 8.53 2.12 0.56
C GLY A 136 8.39 1.64 -0.88
N THR A 137 7.21 1.17 -1.28
CA THR A 137 6.98 0.72 -2.67
C THR A 137 7.07 1.86 -3.69
N LEU A 138 6.57 3.05 -3.37
CA LEU A 138 6.70 4.23 -4.22
C LEU A 138 8.16 4.66 -4.36
N ALA A 139 8.94 4.61 -3.28
CA ALA A 139 10.37 4.91 -3.32
C ALA A 139 11.16 3.94 -4.20
N VAL A 140 10.87 2.64 -4.09
CA VAL A 140 11.46 1.62 -4.98
C VAL A 140 11.09 1.92 -6.44
N THR A 141 9.82 2.24 -6.71
CA THR A 141 9.34 2.58 -8.05
C THR A 141 10.06 3.80 -8.64
N VAL A 142 10.21 4.88 -7.86
CA VAL A 142 10.88 6.11 -8.32
C VAL A 142 12.37 5.90 -8.55
N SER A 143 13.03 5.07 -7.74
CA SER A 143 14.47 4.76 -7.91
C SER A 143 14.77 3.73 -9.01
N ALA A 144 13.77 2.96 -9.45
CA ALA A 144 13.96 1.82 -10.35
C ALA A 144 14.61 2.17 -11.71
N PRO A 145 14.32 3.31 -12.37
CA PRO A 145 14.96 3.66 -13.64
C PRO A 145 16.49 3.72 -13.55
N TRP A 146 17.02 4.28 -12.45
CA TRP A 146 18.46 4.37 -12.21
C TRP A 146 19.08 3.00 -11.90
N LEU A 147 18.38 2.12 -11.19
CA LEU A 147 18.85 0.75 -10.98
C LEU A 147 18.88 -0.07 -12.27
N ILE A 148 17.88 0.09 -13.14
CA ILE A 148 17.82 -0.60 -14.44
C ILE A 148 18.96 -0.13 -15.33
N ALA A 149 19.19 1.20 -15.37
CA ALA A 149 20.32 1.78 -16.09
C ALA A 149 21.68 1.31 -15.51
N ALA A 150 21.81 1.23 -14.18
CA ALA A 150 23.01 0.75 -13.50
C ALA A 150 23.36 -0.71 -13.84
N GLN A 151 22.37 -1.53 -14.21
CA GLN A 151 22.58 -2.92 -14.64
C GLN A 151 22.86 -3.06 -16.15
N GLY A 152 23.00 -1.97 -16.89
CA GLY A 152 23.26 -2.00 -18.33
C GLY A 152 22.04 -2.27 -19.22
N HIS A 153 20.82 -2.30 -18.66
CA HIS A 153 19.59 -2.65 -19.39
C HIS A 153 18.81 -1.44 -19.92
N GLY A 154 19.49 -0.35 -20.28
CA GLY A 154 18.86 0.96 -20.56
C GLY A 154 17.83 1.01 -21.70
N SER A 155 17.68 -0.04 -22.51
CA SER A 155 16.78 -0.03 -23.69
C SER A 155 15.99 -1.32 -23.95
N TYR A 156 16.24 -2.43 -23.25
CA TYR A 156 15.60 -3.72 -23.56
C TYR A 156 14.69 -4.18 -22.41
N ARG A 157 13.36 -4.20 -22.65
CA ARG A 157 12.33 -4.67 -21.69
C ARG A 157 12.39 -3.95 -20.35
N PHE A 158 12.43 -2.62 -20.39
CA PHE A 158 12.47 -1.74 -19.24
C PHE A 158 11.26 -1.94 -18.32
N LEU A 159 10.07 -2.05 -18.91
CA LEU A 159 8.83 -2.15 -18.14
C LEU A 159 8.68 -3.48 -17.36
N PRO A 160 9.01 -4.66 -17.93
CA PRO A 160 9.16 -5.92 -17.19
C PRO A 160 10.17 -5.85 -16.03
N GLN A 161 11.30 -5.18 -16.24
CA GLN A 161 12.33 -5.03 -15.22
C GLN A 161 11.86 -4.10 -14.09
N LEU A 162 11.13 -3.03 -14.43
CA LEU A 162 10.49 -2.16 -13.47
C LEU A 162 9.56 -2.94 -12.54
N ALA A 163 8.71 -3.82 -13.10
CA ALA A 163 7.81 -4.66 -12.33
C ALA A 163 8.56 -5.63 -11.38
N SER A 164 9.66 -6.21 -11.85
CA SER A 164 10.53 -7.07 -11.04
C SER A 164 11.18 -6.31 -9.88
N VAL A 165 11.77 -5.14 -10.16
CA VAL A 165 12.41 -4.28 -9.15
C VAL A 165 11.40 -3.84 -8.09
N ILE A 166 10.21 -3.41 -8.51
CA ILE A 166 9.12 -3.03 -7.61
C ILE A 166 8.75 -4.18 -6.66
N SER A 167 8.85 -5.44 -7.10
CA SER A 167 8.54 -6.64 -6.30
C SER A 167 9.61 -7.02 -5.28
N SER A 168 10.85 -6.58 -5.46
CA SER A 168 11.99 -6.95 -4.60
C SER A 168 12.09 -6.07 -3.34
N GLY A 169 12.49 -6.66 -2.20
CA GLY A 169 12.88 -5.90 -0.99
C GLY A 169 11.78 -5.47 -0.02
N ARG A 170 10.63 -6.15 -0.07
CA ARG A 170 9.43 -5.74 0.66
C ARG A 170 9.32 -6.28 2.08
N GLN A 171 10.06 -7.32 2.45
CA GLN A 171 9.89 -7.96 3.77
C GLN A 171 10.37 -7.05 4.90
N ILE A 172 11.57 -6.48 4.76
CA ILE A 172 12.12 -5.62 5.81
C ILE A 172 11.35 -4.31 5.95
N LEU A 173 10.72 -3.85 4.86
CA LEU A 173 9.78 -2.73 4.91
C LEU A 173 8.61 -2.99 5.85
N VAL A 174 8.08 -4.21 5.92
CA VAL A 174 6.95 -4.54 6.83
C VAL A 174 7.33 -4.26 8.28
N LEU A 175 8.50 -4.74 8.72
CA LEU A 175 8.96 -4.60 10.09
C LEU A 175 9.39 -3.15 10.39
N THR A 176 10.22 -2.56 9.53
CA THR A 176 10.71 -1.19 9.72
C THR A 176 9.58 -0.16 9.67
N ALA A 177 8.59 -0.33 8.79
CA ALA A 177 7.40 0.51 8.75
C ALA A 177 6.54 0.35 10.00
N LEU A 178 6.46 -0.85 10.58
CA LEU A 178 5.70 -1.07 11.82
C LEU A 178 6.35 -0.33 12.99
N VAL A 179 7.67 -0.44 13.14
CA VAL A 179 8.44 0.27 14.17
C VAL A 179 8.31 1.78 14.00
N ALA A 180 8.46 2.27 12.76
CA ALA A 180 8.27 3.68 12.44
C ALA A 180 6.84 4.16 12.76
N ALA A 181 5.82 3.38 12.42
CA ALA A 181 4.42 3.69 12.71
C ALA A 181 4.14 3.73 14.22
N ALA A 182 4.69 2.78 14.98
CA ALA A 182 4.57 2.75 16.44
C ALA A 182 5.18 4.01 17.08
N ALA A 183 6.41 4.37 16.70
CA ALA A 183 7.07 5.58 17.17
C ALA A 183 6.28 6.85 16.78
N THR A 184 5.80 6.92 15.53
CA THR A 184 4.98 8.02 15.01
C THR A 184 3.70 8.20 15.84
N VAL A 185 2.97 7.12 16.10
CA VAL A 185 1.69 7.16 16.83
C VAL A 185 1.90 7.44 18.31
N LEU A 186 2.96 6.89 18.92
CA LEU A 186 3.30 7.20 20.31
C LEU A 186 3.69 8.67 20.48
N ALA A 187 4.54 9.22 19.61
CA ALA A 187 4.89 10.64 19.60
C ALA A 187 3.65 11.52 19.34
N ALA A 188 2.77 11.12 18.42
CA ALA A 188 1.52 11.82 18.14
C ALA A 188 0.55 11.77 19.32
N ARG A 189 0.50 10.66 20.07
CA ARG A 189 -0.30 10.55 21.30
C ARG A 189 0.22 11.48 22.39
N VAL A 190 1.53 11.56 22.57
CA VAL A 190 2.16 12.47 23.55
C VAL A 190 1.86 13.93 23.20
N THR A 191 1.97 14.31 21.93
CA THR A 191 1.68 15.68 21.46
C THR A 191 0.18 16.02 21.41
N ALA A 192 -0.70 15.01 21.40
CA ALA A 192 -2.14 15.17 21.47
C ALA A 192 -2.70 15.22 22.91
N LYS A 193 -1.90 14.95 23.95
CA LYS A 193 -2.35 15.08 25.35
C LYS A 193 -2.86 16.51 25.59
N GLY A 194 -4.09 16.63 26.09
CA GLY A 194 -4.74 17.92 26.33
C GLY A 194 -5.52 18.51 25.14
N ALA A 195 -5.57 17.84 23.99
CA ALA A 195 -6.52 18.19 22.94
C ALA A 195 -7.94 17.76 23.35
N GLY A 196 -8.92 18.67 23.26
CA GLY A 196 -10.32 18.38 23.53
C GLY A 196 -10.91 17.28 22.64
N PRO A 197 -12.12 16.78 22.95
CA PRO A 197 -12.77 15.72 22.19
C PRO A 197 -12.85 16.09 20.71
N ALA A 198 -12.33 15.19 19.84
CA ALA A 198 -12.28 15.45 18.42
C ALA A 198 -13.71 15.45 17.82
N PRO A 199 -14.08 16.45 17.01
CA PRO A 199 -15.39 16.48 16.37
C PRO A 199 -15.58 15.24 15.48
N GLN A 200 -16.76 14.65 15.56
CA GLN A 200 -17.16 13.48 14.78
C GLN A 200 -18.12 13.92 13.68
N GLU A 201 -17.91 13.44 12.47
CA GLU A 201 -18.86 13.62 11.39
C GLU A 201 -19.96 12.55 11.54
N VAL A 202 -21.18 12.99 11.83
CA VAL A 202 -22.33 12.09 11.98
C VAL A 202 -22.81 11.70 10.58
N VAL A 203 -22.32 10.57 10.09
CA VAL A 203 -22.69 10.04 8.78
C VAL A 203 -23.85 9.05 8.92
N PRO A 204 -24.94 9.19 8.16
CA PRO A 204 -26.05 8.25 8.22
C PRO A 204 -25.62 6.83 7.82
N ALA A 205 -26.00 5.85 8.64
CA ALA A 205 -25.52 4.47 8.53
C ALA A 205 -25.80 3.81 7.17
N ARG A 206 -26.87 4.23 6.47
CA ARG A 206 -27.23 3.71 5.14
C ARG A 206 -26.27 4.20 4.05
N ALA A 207 -25.88 5.47 4.08
CA ALA A 207 -24.91 6.04 3.16
C ALA A 207 -23.51 5.42 3.36
N ALA A 208 -23.10 5.21 4.61
CA ALA A 208 -21.84 4.53 4.93
C ALA A 208 -21.82 3.07 4.44
N ARG A 209 -22.95 2.35 4.51
CA ARG A 209 -23.06 0.98 3.97
C ARG A 209 -22.95 0.96 2.45
N LEU A 210 -23.65 1.85 1.75
CA LEU A 210 -23.61 1.94 0.27
C LEU A 210 -22.19 2.27 -0.23
N ALA A 211 -21.52 3.22 0.44
CA ALA A 211 -20.15 3.57 0.13
C ALA A 211 -19.18 2.39 0.34
N ALA A 212 -19.33 1.68 1.45
CA ALA A 212 -18.53 0.49 1.73
C ALA A 212 -18.77 -0.61 0.69
N THR A 213 -20.02 -0.88 0.32
CA THR A 213 -20.35 -1.91 -0.69
C THR A 213 -19.78 -1.57 -2.06
N ALA A 214 -19.81 -0.30 -2.48
CA ALA A 214 -19.26 0.12 -3.77
C ALA A 214 -17.73 -0.03 -3.82
N GLY A 215 -17.03 0.41 -2.77
CA GLY A 215 -15.58 0.24 -2.67
C GLY A 215 -15.17 -1.24 -2.62
N THR A 216 -15.89 -2.08 -1.89
CA THR A 216 -15.60 -3.51 -1.84
C THR A 216 -15.96 -4.25 -3.11
N ALA A 217 -17.00 -3.82 -3.84
CA ALA A 217 -17.35 -4.40 -5.13
C ALA A 217 -16.22 -4.22 -6.15
N MET A 218 -15.52 -3.08 -6.14
CA MET A 218 -14.36 -2.87 -7.02
C MET A 218 -13.20 -3.82 -6.70
N ILE A 219 -12.94 -4.07 -5.41
CA ILE A 219 -11.90 -5.01 -4.99
C ILE A 219 -12.32 -6.45 -5.28
N ALA A 220 -13.59 -6.79 -5.08
CA ALA A 220 -14.15 -8.09 -5.42
C ALA A 220 -14.11 -8.35 -6.93
N LEU A 221 -14.43 -7.34 -7.75
CA LEU A 221 -14.32 -7.42 -9.20
C LEU A 221 -12.88 -7.67 -9.62
N SER A 222 -11.93 -6.91 -9.06
CA SER A 222 -10.49 -7.13 -9.27
C SER A 222 -10.06 -8.55 -8.91
N LEU A 223 -10.45 -9.01 -7.72
CA LEU A 223 -10.20 -10.37 -7.24
C LEU A 223 -10.72 -11.43 -8.23
N VAL A 224 -11.99 -11.35 -8.62
CA VAL A 224 -12.65 -12.34 -9.48
C VAL A 224 -12.06 -12.33 -10.88
N VAL A 225 -11.87 -11.14 -11.48
CA VAL A 225 -11.33 -11.00 -12.84
C VAL A 225 -9.88 -11.47 -12.90
N LEU A 226 -9.04 -11.09 -11.93
CA LEU A 226 -7.61 -11.41 -11.93
C LEU A 226 -7.30 -12.85 -11.50
N SER A 227 -8.20 -13.48 -10.75
CA SER A 227 -8.03 -14.89 -10.33
C SER A 227 -8.65 -15.90 -11.30
N TYR A 228 -9.37 -15.46 -12.33
CA TYR A 228 -9.95 -16.36 -13.31
C TYR A 228 -8.88 -16.84 -14.29
N GLN A 229 -8.58 -18.14 -14.29
CA GLN A 229 -7.50 -18.70 -15.12
C GLN A 229 -7.67 -18.43 -16.61
N SER A 230 -8.91 -18.39 -17.13
CA SER A 230 -9.14 -18.06 -18.54
C SER A 230 -8.82 -16.60 -18.85
N VAL A 231 -9.02 -15.68 -17.89
CA VAL A 231 -8.59 -14.28 -18.02
C VAL A 231 -7.08 -14.18 -17.87
N ALA A 232 -6.45 -14.93 -16.97
CA ALA A 232 -5.00 -14.98 -16.86
C ALA A 232 -4.36 -15.56 -18.13
N ALA A 233 -4.94 -16.62 -18.71
CA ALA A 233 -4.50 -17.22 -19.96
C ALA A 233 -4.75 -16.29 -21.16
N ALA A 234 -5.90 -15.61 -21.20
CA ALA A 234 -6.19 -14.58 -22.21
C ALA A 234 -5.26 -13.37 -22.07
N LEU A 235 -4.92 -12.93 -20.85
CA LEU A 235 -3.92 -11.90 -20.59
C LEU A 235 -2.51 -12.38 -20.98
N GLN A 236 -2.21 -13.66 -20.81
CA GLN A 236 -0.95 -14.27 -21.24
C GLN A 236 -0.80 -14.35 -22.75
N THR A 237 -1.90 -14.42 -23.51
CA THR A 237 -1.89 -14.54 -24.98
C THR A 237 -2.28 -13.25 -25.72
N ALA A 238 -3.01 -12.32 -25.08
CA ALA A 238 -3.49 -11.09 -25.72
C ALA A 238 -2.38 -10.06 -25.97
N PHE A 239 -1.28 -10.13 -25.22
CA PHE A 239 -0.17 -9.16 -25.30
C PHE A 239 1.12 -9.73 -25.91
N THR A 240 1.09 -10.95 -26.47
CA THR A 240 2.23 -11.55 -27.18
C THR A 240 2.35 -11.00 -28.60
N GLY A 241 2.49 -9.68 -28.73
CA GLY A 241 2.64 -8.99 -30.02
C GLY A 241 3.97 -8.25 -30.12
N SER A 242 4.50 -8.10 -31.32
CA SER A 242 5.50 -7.08 -31.64
C SER A 242 4.79 -5.76 -31.96
N GLY A 243 5.10 -4.67 -31.24
CA GLY A 243 4.47 -3.35 -31.47
C GLY A 243 4.58 -2.40 -30.28
N LEU A 244 4.10 -1.15 -30.45
CA LEU A 244 4.16 -0.06 -29.45
C LEU A 244 3.50 -0.40 -28.10
N PHE A 245 2.57 -1.37 -28.07
CA PHE A 245 1.85 -1.79 -26.86
C PHE A 245 2.32 -3.13 -26.28
N ALA A 246 3.36 -3.75 -26.86
CA ALA A 246 3.94 -5.00 -26.37
C ALA A 246 4.50 -4.82 -24.95
N GLU A 247 5.27 -3.75 -24.75
CA GLU A 247 5.94 -3.47 -23.48
C GLU A 247 4.97 -3.03 -22.35
N PRO A 248 3.99 -2.14 -22.61
CA PRO A 248 2.92 -1.84 -21.65
C PRO A 248 2.02 -3.04 -21.33
N GLY A 249 1.74 -3.89 -22.33
CA GLY A 249 0.99 -5.13 -22.15
C GLY A 249 1.72 -6.14 -21.26
N ASP A 250 3.03 -6.29 -21.46
CA ASP A 250 3.88 -7.11 -20.59
C ASP A 250 3.99 -6.53 -19.18
N LEU A 251 4.04 -5.20 -19.01
CA LEU A 251 3.98 -4.57 -17.69
C LEU A 251 2.67 -4.86 -16.99
N LEU A 252 1.55 -4.67 -17.67
CA LEU A 252 0.22 -4.94 -17.13
C LEU A 252 0.12 -6.41 -16.74
N ARG A 253 0.60 -7.32 -17.61
CA ARG A 253 0.69 -8.75 -17.36
C ARG A 253 1.51 -9.05 -16.10
N GLN A 254 2.73 -8.51 -16.00
CA GLN A 254 3.57 -8.73 -14.83
C GLN A 254 2.99 -8.10 -13.56
N TRP A 255 2.41 -6.92 -13.62
CA TRP A 255 1.74 -6.28 -12.48
C TRP A 255 0.53 -7.06 -12.00
N LEU A 256 -0.26 -7.61 -12.91
CA LEU A 256 -1.44 -8.42 -12.59
C LEU A 256 -1.03 -9.80 -12.06
N LEU A 257 0.02 -10.43 -12.63
CA LEU A 257 0.55 -11.71 -12.17
C LEU A 257 1.35 -11.61 -10.85
N LEU A 258 2.11 -10.52 -10.64
CA LEU A 258 2.80 -10.18 -9.37
C LEU A 258 1.82 -9.69 -8.28
N GLY A 259 0.55 -9.49 -8.64
CA GLY A 259 -0.55 -9.13 -7.75
C GLY A 259 -0.85 -10.15 -6.64
N ALA A 260 -0.24 -11.34 -6.68
CA ALA A 260 -0.45 -12.43 -5.71
C ALA A 260 -1.92 -12.85 -5.53
N TRP A 261 -2.81 -12.49 -6.47
CA TRP A 261 -4.18 -12.99 -6.58
C TRP A 261 -4.24 -14.31 -7.36
N ALA A 262 -3.12 -15.00 -7.48
CA ALA A 262 -3.04 -16.30 -8.13
C ALA A 262 -3.75 -17.33 -7.25
N GLY A 263 -4.82 -17.92 -7.77
CA GLY A 263 -5.44 -19.12 -7.19
C GLY A 263 -4.57 -20.35 -7.46
N PRO A 264 -4.64 -21.38 -6.61
CA PRO A 264 -3.81 -22.57 -6.77
C PRO A 264 -4.12 -23.25 -8.11
N THR A 265 -3.10 -23.48 -8.93
CA THR A 265 -3.20 -24.24 -10.17
C THR A 265 -3.22 -25.74 -9.85
N GLY A 266 -4.33 -26.41 -10.15
CA GLY A 266 -4.44 -27.87 -10.02
C GLY A 266 -4.76 -28.41 -8.62
N ALA A 267 -5.17 -27.55 -7.67
CA ALA A 267 -5.54 -28.00 -6.33
C ALA A 267 -6.97 -28.57 -6.27
N SER A 268 -7.22 -29.40 -5.25
CA SER A 268 -8.52 -30.01 -5.01
C SER A 268 -9.59 -28.93 -4.79
N LEU A 269 -10.87 -29.24 -5.07
CA LEU A 269 -11.98 -28.29 -4.92
C LEU A 269 -12.10 -27.74 -3.48
N GLY A 270 -11.66 -28.54 -2.49
CA GLY A 270 -11.54 -28.15 -1.08
C GLY A 270 -10.48 -27.09 -0.85
N ASP A 271 -9.26 -27.27 -1.37
CA ASP A 271 -8.17 -26.30 -1.25
C ASP A 271 -8.50 -24.98 -1.97
N TRP A 272 -9.18 -25.07 -3.12
CA TRP A 272 -9.67 -23.91 -3.83
C TRP A 272 -10.70 -23.11 -3.00
N LEU A 273 -11.67 -23.79 -2.37
CA LEU A 273 -12.65 -23.15 -1.47
C LEU A 273 -11.96 -22.51 -0.26
N LEU A 274 -11.00 -23.21 0.35
CA LEU A 274 -10.24 -22.70 1.49
C LEU A 274 -9.48 -21.42 1.12
N TYR A 275 -8.88 -21.38 -0.08
CA TYR A 275 -8.21 -20.19 -0.62
C TYR A 275 -9.18 -19.00 -0.79
N ARG A 276 -10.41 -19.28 -1.23
CA ARG A 276 -11.47 -18.26 -1.40
C ARG A 276 -12.08 -17.78 -0.10
N VAL A 277 -12.13 -18.62 0.94
CA VAL A 277 -12.55 -18.18 2.29
C VAL A 277 -11.66 -17.05 2.78
N VAL A 278 -10.36 -17.12 2.50
CA VAL A 278 -9.42 -16.05 2.87
C VAL A 278 -9.68 -14.76 2.07
N ASP A 279 -10.02 -14.85 0.78
CA ASP A 279 -10.42 -13.69 -0.03
C ASP A 279 -11.73 -13.05 0.47
N VAL A 280 -12.70 -13.87 0.91
CA VAL A 280 -13.95 -13.39 1.50
C VAL A 280 -13.69 -12.69 2.84
N LEU A 281 -12.78 -13.22 3.66
CA LEU A 281 -12.38 -12.60 4.92
C LEU A 281 -11.69 -11.24 4.70
N LEU A 282 -10.85 -11.14 3.68
CA LEU A 282 -10.30 -9.87 3.22
C LEU A 282 -11.41 -8.89 2.84
N LEU A 283 -12.35 -9.29 1.97
CA LEU A 283 -13.44 -8.43 1.52
C LEU A 283 -14.31 -7.98 2.68
N ALA A 284 -14.60 -8.87 3.63
CA ALA A 284 -15.34 -8.54 4.85
C ALA A 284 -14.58 -7.53 5.72
N MET A 285 -13.27 -7.70 5.89
CA MET A 285 -12.42 -6.77 6.63
C MET A 285 -12.38 -5.39 5.96
N VAL A 286 -12.19 -5.34 4.64
CA VAL A 286 -12.18 -4.09 3.87
C VAL A 286 -13.54 -3.41 3.95
N TRP A 287 -14.64 -4.15 3.79
CA TRP A 287 -15.99 -3.63 3.90
C TRP A 287 -16.25 -3.04 5.29
N TRP A 288 -15.85 -3.75 6.32
CA TRP A 288 -15.99 -3.30 7.70
C TRP A 288 -15.21 -2.02 7.96
N ALA A 289 -13.96 -1.95 7.49
CA ALA A 289 -13.12 -0.79 7.63
C ALA A 289 -13.66 0.42 6.85
N LEU A 290 -14.03 0.25 5.57
CA LEU A 290 -14.67 1.31 4.76
C LEU A 290 -15.97 1.81 5.38
N ARG A 291 -16.74 0.93 6.00
CA ARG A 291 -17.97 1.31 6.70
C ARG A 291 -17.69 2.14 7.95
N ARG A 292 -16.61 1.87 8.68
CA ARG A 292 -16.24 2.61 9.90
C ARG A 292 -15.42 3.87 9.64
N LEU A 293 -14.72 3.95 8.52
CA LEU A 293 -13.83 5.05 8.18
C LEU A 293 -14.50 6.44 8.24
N PRO A 294 -15.70 6.66 7.67
CA PRO A 294 -16.37 7.96 7.74
C PRO A 294 -16.62 8.44 9.18
N ALA A 295 -16.92 7.51 10.10
CA ALA A 295 -17.15 7.84 11.51
C ALA A 295 -15.84 8.05 12.31
N LEU A 296 -14.74 7.45 11.87
CA LEU A 296 -13.43 7.56 12.52
C LEU A 296 -12.65 8.80 12.07
N LEU A 297 -12.90 9.28 10.86
CA LEU A 297 -12.26 10.46 10.31
C LEU A 297 -12.85 11.73 10.92
N THR A 298 -11.99 12.74 11.11
CA THR A 298 -12.45 14.08 11.51
C THR A 298 -13.15 14.83 10.38
N ARG A 299 -12.82 14.47 9.11
CA ARG A 299 -13.55 14.86 7.90
C ARG A 299 -13.36 13.81 6.80
N ALA A 300 -14.44 13.39 6.15
CA ALA A 300 -14.42 12.45 5.02
C ALA A 300 -14.04 13.14 3.70
N THR A 301 -12.75 13.48 3.53
CA THR A 301 -12.24 14.01 2.26
C THR A 301 -11.79 12.89 1.33
N VAL A 302 -11.95 13.08 0.01
CA VAL A 302 -11.48 12.13 -1.04
C VAL A 302 -10.06 11.59 -0.78
N PRO A 303 -9.03 12.43 -0.56
CA PRO A 303 -7.67 11.91 -0.33
C PRO A 303 -7.52 11.13 0.97
N ALA A 304 -8.30 11.45 2.01
CA ALA A 304 -8.20 10.75 3.30
C ALA A 304 -8.83 9.37 3.20
N MET A 305 -9.98 9.26 2.54
CA MET A 305 -10.64 8.00 2.27
C MET A 305 -9.83 7.13 1.31
N ALA A 306 -9.23 7.71 0.26
CA ALA A 306 -8.36 6.98 -0.65
C ALA A 306 -7.12 6.41 0.06
N VAL A 307 -6.40 7.23 0.83
CA VAL A 307 -5.23 6.77 1.59
C VAL A 307 -5.62 5.71 2.62
N CYS A 308 -6.73 5.87 3.33
CA CYS A 308 -7.17 4.86 4.29
C CYS A 308 -7.62 3.56 3.62
N ALA A 309 -8.32 3.63 2.49
CA ALA A 309 -8.72 2.45 1.72
C ALA A 309 -7.49 1.68 1.23
N VAL A 310 -6.47 2.38 0.72
CA VAL A 310 -5.18 1.79 0.36
C VAL A 310 -4.51 1.13 1.56
N CYS A 311 -4.48 1.79 2.73
CA CYS A 311 -3.88 1.18 3.93
C CYS A 311 -4.61 -0.10 4.34
N VAL A 312 -5.95 -0.08 4.28
CA VAL A 312 -6.79 -1.24 4.62
C VAL A 312 -6.60 -2.38 3.62
N THR A 313 -6.50 -2.12 2.32
CA THR A 313 -6.25 -3.17 1.32
C THR A 313 -4.87 -3.80 1.48
N VAL A 314 -3.85 -2.99 1.74
CA VAL A 314 -2.48 -3.47 2.01
C VAL A 314 -2.45 -4.34 3.27
N LEU A 315 -3.08 -3.90 4.36
CA LEU A 315 -3.13 -4.67 5.61
C LEU A 315 -3.93 -5.96 5.46
N GLY A 316 -5.05 -5.90 4.75
CA GLY A 316 -5.87 -7.06 4.46
C GLY A 316 -5.09 -8.11 3.66
N LEU A 317 -4.33 -7.68 2.65
CA LEU A 317 -3.44 -8.57 1.90
C LEU A 317 -2.40 -9.25 2.79
N LEU A 318 -1.75 -8.48 3.68
CA LEU A 318 -0.80 -9.04 4.64
C LEU A 318 -1.46 -10.04 5.60
N ALA A 319 -2.64 -9.74 6.11
CA ALA A 319 -3.40 -10.64 6.97
C ALA A 319 -3.77 -11.94 6.24
N THR A 320 -4.19 -11.84 4.98
CA THR A 320 -4.47 -12.98 4.09
C THR A 320 -3.22 -13.82 3.85
N GLN A 321 -2.07 -13.20 3.58
CA GLN A 321 -0.80 -13.91 3.41
C GLN A 321 -0.39 -14.66 4.68
N LEU A 322 -0.51 -14.02 5.85
CA LEU A 322 -0.23 -14.66 7.13
C LEU A 322 -1.20 -15.82 7.43
N LEU A 323 -2.49 -15.65 7.14
CA LEU A 323 -3.49 -16.68 7.40
C LEU A 323 -3.29 -17.92 6.50
N ARG A 324 -2.95 -17.72 5.22
CA ARG A 324 -2.66 -18.84 4.30
C ARG A 324 -1.51 -19.69 4.80
N VAL A 325 -0.49 -19.07 5.36
CA VAL A 325 0.67 -19.78 5.92
C VAL A 325 0.31 -20.60 7.15
N VAL A 326 -0.54 -20.06 8.02
CA VAL A 326 -1.05 -20.83 9.18
C VAL A 326 -1.87 -22.04 8.72
N LEU A 327 -2.59 -21.93 7.60
CA LEU A 327 -3.45 -22.98 7.06
C LEU A 327 -2.68 -24.06 6.28
N ASP A 328 -1.59 -23.71 5.60
CA ASP A 328 -0.77 -24.64 4.81
C ASP A 328 0.03 -25.64 5.68
N GLY A 329 0.00 -25.48 7.01
CA GLY A 329 0.33 -26.53 7.98
C GLY A 329 1.78 -27.04 7.97
N SER A 330 2.67 -26.38 7.23
CA SER A 330 4.08 -26.75 7.18
C SER A 330 4.83 -26.17 8.38
N SER A 331 5.90 -26.85 8.82
CA SER A 331 6.61 -26.53 10.06
C SER A 331 6.98 -25.03 10.19
N LEU A 332 6.45 -24.36 11.22
CA LEU A 332 6.59 -22.93 11.56
C LEU A 332 8.00 -22.34 11.36
N ARG A 333 9.06 -23.11 11.61
CA ARG A 333 10.46 -22.64 11.49
C ARG A 333 10.91 -22.40 10.04
N TRP A 334 10.35 -23.16 9.10
CA TRP A 334 10.73 -23.12 7.69
C TRP A 334 9.70 -22.34 6.86
N ASP A 335 8.45 -22.36 7.30
CA ASP A 335 7.39 -21.55 6.70
C ASP A 335 7.63 -20.05 6.89
N LEU A 336 8.28 -19.61 7.98
CA LEU A 336 8.70 -18.21 8.21
C LEU A 336 9.73 -17.69 7.18
N LEU A 337 10.55 -18.59 6.61
CA LEU A 337 11.56 -18.28 5.58
C LEU A 337 11.00 -18.38 4.15
N TYR A 338 9.90 -19.12 3.94
CA TYR A 338 9.14 -19.09 2.69
C TYR A 338 8.08 -17.94 2.68
N LEU A 339 7.54 -17.62 3.86
CA LEU A 339 6.68 -16.47 4.19
C LEU A 339 7.28 -15.17 3.70
N SER A 340 8.56 -14.97 3.98
CA SER A 340 9.26 -13.76 3.61
C SER A 340 9.19 -13.57 2.10
N GLY A 341 9.54 -14.58 1.30
CA GLY A 341 9.58 -14.50 -0.17
C GLY A 341 8.32 -13.90 -0.81
N GLY A 342 7.13 -14.13 -0.22
CA GLY A 342 5.84 -13.61 -0.69
C GLY A 342 5.28 -12.41 0.07
N LEU A 343 5.81 -12.06 1.25
CA LEU A 343 5.30 -10.97 2.09
C LEU A 343 5.46 -9.61 1.40
N GLY A 344 4.33 -8.94 1.19
CA GLY A 344 4.28 -7.70 0.42
C GLY A 344 4.14 -7.92 -1.09
N GLY A 345 4.06 -9.16 -1.57
CA GLY A 345 3.54 -9.47 -2.91
C GLY A 345 2.13 -8.88 -3.08
N GLY A 346 1.84 -8.27 -4.22
CA GLY A 346 0.54 -7.63 -4.46
C GLY A 346 0.32 -6.21 -3.91
N VAL A 347 1.26 -5.61 -3.15
CA VAL A 347 1.11 -4.20 -2.68
C VAL A 347 0.80 -3.21 -3.80
N PRO A 348 1.46 -3.23 -4.99
CA PRO A 348 1.12 -2.29 -6.07
C PRO A 348 -0.30 -2.47 -6.61
N ALA A 349 -0.79 -3.71 -6.69
CA ALA A 349 -2.18 -3.97 -7.04
C ALA A 349 -3.12 -3.44 -5.94
N ALA A 350 -2.75 -3.60 -4.67
CA ALA A 350 -3.46 -3.04 -3.52
C ALA A 350 -3.53 -1.50 -3.56
N LEU A 351 -2.46 -0.83 -4.04
CA LEU A 351 -2.43 0.62 -4.21
C LEU A 351 -3.46 1.06 -5.24
N ILE A 352 -3.44 0.47 -6.44
CA ILE A 352 -4.37 0.85 -7.52
C ILE A 352 -5.81 0.57 -7.10
N TRP A 353 -6.09 -0.67 -6.70
CA TRP A 353 -7.46 -1.07 -6.39
C TRP A 353 -7.96 -0.46 -5.08
N GLY A 354 -7.08 -0.22 -4.10
CA GLY A 354 -7.41 0.51 -2.89
C GLY A 354 -7.72 1.98 -3.17
N LEU A 355 -7.00 2.62 -4.09
CA LEU A 355 -7.25 4.00 -4.50
C LEU A 355 -8.58 4.11 -5.25
N VAL A 356 -8.84 3.22 -6.21
CA VAL A 356 -10.12 3.14 -6.94
C VAL A 356 -11.28 2.85 -6.00
N ALA A 357 -11.11 1.92 -5.06
CA ALA A 357 -12.13 1.61 -4.07
C ALA A 357 -12.44 2.81 -3.16
N GLY A 358 -11.40 3.51 -2.70
CA GLY A 358 -11.53 4.70 -1.86
C GLY A 358 -12.21 5.87 -2.59
N THR A 359 -11.87 6.11 -3.86
CA THR A 359 -12.53 7.15 -4.67
C THR A 359 -13.99 6.80 -4.92
N ALA A 360 -14.29 5.56 -5.34
CA ALA A 360 -15.66 5.08 -5.55
C ALA A 360 -16.51 5.21 -4.26
N ALA A 361 -15.96 4.80 -3.12
CA ALA A 361 -16.62 4.94 -1.82
C ALA A 361 -16.91 6.41 -1.46
N THR A 362 -15.99 7.34 -1.79
CA THR A 362 -16.23 8.78 -1.51
C THR A 362 -17.28 9.40 -2.39
N VAL A 363 -17.29 9.07 -3.69
CA VAL A 363 -18.28 9.58 -4.64
C VAL A 363 -19.67 9.09 -4.24
N THR A 364 -19.80 7.80 -3.97
CA THR A 364 -21.06 7.19 -3.52
C THR A 364 -21.53 7.76 -2.18
N LEU A 365 -20.62 8.02 -1.24
CA LEU A 365 -20.97 8.68 0.02
C LEU A 365 -21.53 10.08 -0.21
N ARG A 366 -20.88 10.89 -1.06
CA ARG A 366 -21.34 12.26 -1.39
C ARG A 366 -22.70 12.26 -2.08
N LEU A 367 -22.91 11.34 -3.02
CA LEU A 367 -24.19 11.19 -3.71
C LEU A 367 -25.30 10.76 -2.76
N ALA A 368 -25.03 9.80 -1.86
CA ALA A 368 -26.01 9.29 -0.92
C ALA A 368 -26.40 10.32 0.16
N VAL A 369 -25.46 11.17 0.60
CA VAL A 369 -25.74 12.25 1.55
C VAL A 369 -26.50 13.39 0.87
N GLY A 370 -26.07 13.82 -0.33
CA GLY A 370 -26.77 14.87 -1.08
C GLY A 370 -28.22 14.51 -1.44
N HIS A 371 -28.49 13.23 -1.75
CA HIS A 371 -29.84 12.77 -2.04
C HIS A 371 -30.76 12.78 -0.79
N ALA A 372 -30.20 12.52 0.39
CA ALA A 372 -30.93 12.57 1.66
C ALA A 372 -31.31 14.01 2.07
N GLU A 373 -30.43 14.98 1.79
CA GLU A 373 -30.71 16.41 2.03
C GLU A 373 -31.83 16.93 1.11
N THR A 374 -31.82 16.54 -0.16
CA THR A 374 -32.87 16.94 -1.12
C THR A 374 -34.23 16.32 -0.84
N THR A 375 -34.29 15.10 -0.30
CA THR A 375 -35.55 14.45 0.07
C THR A 375 -36.10 14.93 1.41
N GLY A 376 -35.24 15.36 2.34
CA GLY A 376 -35.66 16.00 3.60
C GLY A 376 -36.19 17.43 3.40
N ALA A 377 -35.66 18.17 2.43
CA ALA A 377 -36.12 19.53 2.11
C ALA A 377 -37.49 19.57 1.41
N GLY A 378 -37.94 18.46 0.81
CA GLY A 378 -39.27 18.34 0.18
C GLY A 378 -40.40 17.95 1.14
N ALA A 379 -40.12 17.78 2.43
CA ALA A 379 -41.08 17.35 3.45
C ALA A 379 -41.24 18.38 4.59
N GLY A 380 -41.34 19.67 4.22
CA GLY A 380 -41.83 20.75 5.09
C GLY A 380 -43.29 21.12 4.74
N PRO A 381 -44.09 21.62 5.70
CA PRO A 381 -45.54 21.41 5.73
C PRO A 381 -46.33 22.43 4.90
N ASP A 382 -46.73 22.06 3.69
CA ASP A 382 -47.88 22.69 3.00
C ASP A 382 -49.16 21.91 3.39
N SER A 383 -49.55 22.01 4.66
CA SER A 383 -50.87 21.61 5.11
C SER A 383 -51.31 22.43 6.31
N ASP A 384 -51.45 23.74 6.11
CA ASP A 384 -52.45 24.57 6.79
C ASP A 384 -52.97 25.53 5.72
N ALA A 385 -53.96 25.07 4.94
CA ALA A 385 -55.36 25.42 5.18
C ALA A 385 -55.66 26.87 4.77
N ASP A 386 -55.83 27.00 3.45
CA ASP A 386 -56.79 27.90 2.87
C ASP A 386 -58.19 27.60 3.46
N ALA A 387 -58.57 28.41 4.45
CA ALA A 387 -59.95 28.63 4.83
C ALA A 387 -60.18 30.15 4.79
N THR A 388 -60.33 30.65 3.57
CA THR A 388 -60.88 31.98 3.30
C THR A 388 -62.40 32.01 3.57
N VAL A 389 -62.94 33.24 3.69
CA VAL A 389 -64.36 33.68 3.73
C VAL A 389 -64.89 34.00 5.15
N SER A 390 -65.44 35.18 5.51
CA SER A 390 -65.58 36.54 4.95
C SER A 390 -66.27 37.43 6.01
N VAL A 391 -66.45 38.74 5.72
CA VAL A 391 -67.36 39.75 6.36
C VAL A 391 -66.77 40.49 7.58
N GLN A 392 -66.23 41.72 7.47
CA GLN A 392 -66.90 43.06 7.41
C GLN A 392 -67.52 43.43 8.79
N ASP A 393 -67.38 44.60 9.44
CA ASP A 393 -66.89 45.97 9.17
C ASP A 393 -66.69 46.68 10.56
N PRO A 394 -66.58 48.03 10.73
CA PRO A 394 -65.72 48.66 11.73
C PRO A 394 -66.53 49.36 12.86
N ALA A 395 -65.79 50.01 13.77
CA ALA A 395 -66.26 50.93 14.82
C ALA A 395 -66.90 50.31 16.08
N ARG A 396 -66.26 50.54 17.24
CA ARG A 396 -66.78 51.42 18.30
C ARG A 396 -65.83 51.51 19.50
N SER A 397 -65.54 52.76 19.85
CA SER A 397 -65.05 53.36 21.12
C SER A 397 -63.79 52.84 21.75
#